data_AF-A0A661V3E8-F1
#
_entry.id   AF-A0A661V3E8-F1
#
_cell.length_a   1.000
_cell.length_b   1.000
_cell.length_c   1.000
_cell.angle_alpha   90.00
_cell.angle_beta   90.00
_cell.angle_gamma   90.00
#
_symmetry.space_group_name_H-M   'P 1'
#
loop_
_entity.id
_entity.type
_entity.pdbx_description
1 polymer ?
#
loop_
_entity_poly.entity_id
_entity_poly.type
_entity_poly.pdbx_seq_one_letter_code
_entity_poly.pdbx_strand_id
1 'polypeptide(L)'
;MFTLYSFAIIGRALLSWFGTSYYHPVARFLIQITEPVLAPLRRYIPLMGGLDFTPMVALLILWIIEQMLQLLILSLFGGLGAR
;
A
#
# COMPACT_ATOMS: atom_id res chain seq x y z
N MET A 1 -4.56 8.92 -7.13
CA MET A 1 -3.28 8.16 -7.29
C MET A 1 -3.08 7.14 -6.16
N PHE A 2 -3.19 7.56 -4.89
CA PHE A 2 -3.15 6.65 -3.73
C PHE A 2 -4.13 5.48 -3.84
N THR A 3 -5.39 5.75 -4.22
CA THR A 3 -6.43 4.72 -4.40
C THR A 3 -6.03 3.60 -5.37
N LEU A 4 -5.40 3.96 -6.49
CA LEU A 4 -5.00 2.99 -7.52
C LEU A 4 -3.85 2.10 -7.01
N TYR A 5 -2.94 2.69 -6.24
CA TYR A 5 -1.88 1.95 -5.57
C TYR A 5 -2.40 1.04 -4.45
N SER A 6 -3.40 1.50 -3.68
CA SER A 6 -4.11 0.66 -2.69
C SER A 6 -4.74 -0.56 -3.35
N PHE A 7 -5.44 -0.37 -4.48
CA PHE A 7 -6.01 -1.49 -5.23
C PHE A 7 -4.96 -2.47 -5.74
N ALA A 8 -3.78 -1.98 -6.15
CA ALA A 8 -2.67 -2.86 -6.53
C ALA A 8 -2.18 -3.73 -5.36
N ILE A 9 -2.03 -3.14 -4.17
CA ILE A 9 -1.65 -3.86 -2.94
C ILE A 9 -2.71 -4.90 -2.57
N ILE A 10 -3.99 -4.52 -2.63
CA ILE A 10 -5.12 -5.43 -2.36
C ILE A 10 -5.13 -6.57 -3.37
N GLY A 11 -5.01 -6.26 -4.67
CA GLY A 11 -4.98 -7.27 -5.73
C GLY A 11 -3.87 -8.27 -5.51
N ARG A 12 -2.65 -7.82 -5.19
CA ARG A 12 -1.53 -8.70 -4.86
C ARG A 12 -1.82 -9.58 -3.66
N ALA A 13 -2.36 -9.00 -2.58
CA ALA A 13 -2.66 -9.73 -1.34
C ALA A 13 -3.68 -10.84 -1.61
N LEU A 14 -4.75 -10.54 -2.33
CA LEU A 14 -5.77 -11.51 -2.73
C LEU A 14 -5.16 -12.63 -3.58
N LEU A 15 -4.38 -12.30 -4.62
CA LEU A 15 -3.72 -13.31 -5.44
C LEU A 15 -2.80 -14.23 -4.62
N SER A 16 -2.07 -13.66 -3.65
CA SER A 16 -1.22 -14.44 -2.73
C SER A 16 -2.03 -15.34 -1.81
N TRP A 17 -3.13 -14.87 -1.23
CA TRP A 17 -3.96 -15.64 -0.31
C TRP A 17 -4.73 -16.77 -1.00
N PHE A 18 -5.14 -16.57 -2.26
CA PHE A 18 -5.76 -17.62 -3.08
C PHE A 18 -4.74 -18.60 -3.70
N GLY A 19 -3.44 -18.46 -3.39
CA GLY A 19 -2.41 -19.35 -3.92
C GLY A 19 -2.18 -19.21 -5.43
N THR A 20 -2.46 -18.04 -6.00
CA THR A 20 -2.27 -17.80 -7.44
C THR A 20 -0.79 -17.92 -7.80
N SER A 21 -0.51 -18.63 -8.88
CA SER A 21 0.86 -18.80 -9.38
C SER A 21 1.53 -17.46 -9.71
N TYR A 22 2.74 -17.27 -9.21
CA TYR A 22 3.60 -16.13 -9.50
C TYR A 22 3.94 -15.96 -10.99
N TYR A 23 3.69 -16.97 -11.83
CA TYR A 23 3.89 -16.89 -13.27
C TYR A 23 2.78 -16.14 -14.01
N HIS A 24 1.64 -15.89 -13.36
CA HIS A 24 0.54 -15.15 -13.98
C HIS A 24 0.96 -13.69 -14.27
N PRO A 25 0.75 -13.16 -15.49
CA PRO A 25 1.24 -11.83 -15.88
C PRO A 25 0.70 -10.72 -14.98
N VAL A 26 -0.57 -10.79 -14.57
CA VAL A 26 -1.17 -9.83 -13.63
C VAL A 26 -0.50 -9.93 -12.25
N ALA A 27 -0.19 -11.14 -11.76
CA ALA A 27 0.48 -11.31 -10.48
C ALA A 27 1.89 -10.69 -10.51
N ARG A 28 2.66 -10.93 -11.58
CA ARG A 28 3.98 -10.32 -11.75
C ARG A 28 3.93 -8.80 -11.82
N PHE A 29 2.97 -8.26 -12.57
CA PHE A 29 2.78 -6.82 -12.65
C PHE A 29 2.50 -6.21 -11.27
N LEU A 30 1.55 -6.78 -10.52
CA LEU A 30 1.20 -6.31 -9.19
C LEU A 30 2.38 -6.44 -8.21
N ILE A 31 3.17 -7.51 -8.31
CA ILE A 31 4.39 -7.67 -7.50
C ILE A 31 5.39 -6.56 -7.84
N GLN A 32 5.72 -6.36 -9.11
CA GLN A 32 6.72 -5.36 -9.52
C GLN A 32 6.40 -3.95 -9.01
N ILE A 33 5.13 -3.54 -9.06
CA ILE A 33 4.73 -2.19 -8.63
C ILE A 33 4.65 -2.06 -7.10
N THR A 34 4.32 -3.13 -6.38
CA THR A 34 4.14 -3.08 -4.91
C THR A 34 5.36 -3.53 -4.11
N GLU A 35 6.31 -4.24 -4.72
CA GLU A 35 7.50 -4.78 -4.08
C GLU A 35 8.37 -3.73 -3.38
N PRO A 36 8.64 -2.55 -3.97
CA PRO A 36 9.48 -1.54 -3.33
C PRO A 36 8.95 -1.08 -1.95
N VAL A 37 7.62 -1.14 -1.75
CA VAL A 37 6.98 -0.79 -0.48
C VAL A 37 6.80 -2.00 0.43
N LEU A 38 6.39 -3.15 -0.11
CA LEU A 38 6.12 -4.34 0.69
C LEU A 38 7.39 -5.09 1.15
N ALA A 39 8.47 -5.08 0.36
CA ALA A 39 9.72 -5.77 0.70
C ALA A 39 10.40 -5.23 1.98
N PRO A 40 10.55 -3.91 2.20
CA PRO A 40 11.11 -3.41 3.45
C PRO A 40 10.18 -3.68 4.64
N LEU A 41 8.86 -3.58 4.46
CA LEU A 41 7.89 -3.85 5.52
C LEU A 41 7.89 -5.31 5.97
N ARG A 42 8.09 -6.26 5.05
CA ARG A 42 8.23 -7.70 5.35
C ARG A 42 9.41 -8.05 6.26
N ARG A 43 10.38 -7.15 6.42
CA ARG A 43 11.48 -7.34 7.38
C ARG A 43 11.01 -7.17 8.83
N TYR A 44 9.93 -6.42 9.04
CA TYR A 44 9.38 -6.12 10.36
C TYR A 44 8.11 -6.91 10.66
N ILE A 45 7.39 -7.33 9.61
CA ILE A 45 6.12 -8.03 9.72
C ILE A 45 6.37 -9.51 9.38
N PRO A 46 6.41 -10.41 10.37
CA PRO A 46 6.56 -11.83 10.10
C PRO A 46 5.31 -12.39 9.42
N LEU A 47 5.50 -13.42 8.60
CA LEU A 47 4.41 -14.24 8.07
C LEU A 47 3.71 -14.93 9.24
N MET A 48 2.40 -14.73 9.39
CA MET A 48 1.61 -15.37 10.45
C MET A 48 0.69 -16.41 9.82
N GLY A 49 0.82 -17.68 10.23
CA GLY A 49 -0.02 -18.77 9.74
C GLY A 49 0.06 -18.99 8.21
N GLY A 50 1.19 -18.66 7.59
CA GLY A 50 1.37 -18.77 6.13
C GLY A 50 0.73 -17.64 5.31
N LEU A 51 0.10 -16.66 5.96
CA LEU A 51 -0.46 -15.48 5.32
C LEU A 51 0.47 -14.26 5.48
N ASP A 52 0.57 -13.48 4.40
CA ASP A 52 1.27 -12.20 4.40
C ASP A 52 0.31 -11.09 4.84
N PHE A 53 0.57 -10.53 6.03
CA PHE A 53 -0.17 -9.39 6.60
C PHE A 53 0.47 -8.04 6.25
N THR A 54 1.65 -8.04 5.61
CA THR A 54 2.33 -6.82 5.15
C THR A 54 1.44 -5.93 4.29
N PRO A 55 0.59 -6.44 3.39
CA PRO A 55 -0.34 -5.61 2.62
C PRO A 55 -1.28 -4.77 3.49
N MET A 56 -1.79 -5.33 4.60
CA MET A 56 -2.69 -4.60 5.49
C MET A 56 -1.99 -3.41 6.15
N VAL A 57 -0.77 -3.64 6.64
CA VAL A 57 0.04 -2.57 7.26
C VAL A 57 0.44 -1.52 6.23
N ALA A 58 0.80 -1.94 5.01
CA ALA A 58 1.11 -1.00 3.93
C ALA A 58 -0.09 -0.11 3.58
N LEU A 59 -1.30 -0.65 3.54
CA LEU A 59 -2.54 0.12 3.32
C LEU A 59 -2.80 1.12 4.45
N LEU A 60 -2.59 0.71 5.70
CA LEU A 60 -2.73 1.60 6.85
C LEU A 60 -1.75 2.78 6.78
N ILE A 61 -0.48 2.50 6.48
CA ILE A 61 0.56 3.53 6.32
C ILE A 61 0.20 4.48 5.18
N LEU A 62 -0.24 3.95 4.04
CA LEU A 62 -0.63 4.75 2.88
C LEU A 62 -1.80 5.69 3.21
N TRP A 63 -2.80 5.18 3.93
CA TRP A 63 -3.95 5.97 4.38
C TRP A 63 -3.51 7.11 5.33
N ILE A 64 -2.65 6.83 6.30
CA ILE A 64 -2.11 7.86 7.20
C ILE A 64 -1.36 8.93 6.41
N ILE A 65 -0.49 8.54 5.48
CA ILE A 65 0.26 9.48 4.62
C ILE A 65 -0.69 10.35 3.81
N GLU A 66 -1.73 9.76 3.22
CA GLU A 66 -2.73 10.49 2.44
C GLU A 66 -3.46 11.53 3.30
N GLN A 67 -3.90 11.16 4.51
CA GLN A 67 -4.56 12.08 5.44
C GLN A 67 -3.62 13.20 5.89
N MET A 68 -2.37 12.89 6.25
CA MET A 68 -1.40 13.89 6.65
C MET A 68 -1.08 14.88 5.53
N LEU A 69 -0.95 14.39 4.29
CA LEU A 69 -0.70 15.23 3.13
C LEU A 69 -1.89 16.16 2.85
N GLN A 70 -3.12 15.66 2.93
CA GLN A 70 -4.33 16.47 2.78
C GLN A 70 -4.40 17.57 3.85
N LEU A 71 -4.15 17.24 5.12
CA LEU A 71 -4.12 18.21 6.21
C LEU A 71 -3.02 19.26 6.04
N LEU A 72 -1.83 18.86 5.60
CA LEU A 72 -0.72 19.78 5.32
C LEU A 72 -1.05 20.73 4.17
N ILE A 73 -1.63 20.21 3.09
CA ILE A 73 -2.07 21.03 1.96
C ILE A 73 -3.10 22.05 2.43
N LEU A 74 -4.12 21.61 3.16
CA LEU A 74 -5.17 22.49 3.69
C LEU A 74 -4.61 23.57 4.62
N SER A 75 -3.63 23.24 5.48
CA SER A 75 -3.04 24.24 6.38
C SER A 75 -2.21 25.29 5.64
N LEU A 76 -1.51 24.89 4.57
CA LEU A 76 -0.73 25.79 3.72
C LEU A 76 -1.63 26.75 2.93
N PHE A 77 -2.76 26.28 2.40
CA PHE A 77 -3.69 27.12 1.64
C PHE A 77 -4.64 27.93 2.55
N GLY A 78 -5.06 27.37 3.69
CA GLY A 78 -5.91 28.05 4.67
C GLY A 78 -5.18 29.17 5.42
N GLY A 79 -3.86 29.02 5.66
CA GLY A 79 -3.03 30.06 6.28
C GLY A 79 -2.76 31.29 5.40
N LEU A 80 -2.96 31.18 4.08
CA LEU A 80 -2.79 32.29 3.12
C LEU A 80 -4.04 33.17 2.99
N GLY A 81 -5.23 32.67 3.31
CA GLY A 81 -6.49 33.42 3.23
C GLY A 81 -6.88 34.16 4.51
N ALA A 82 -6.15 33.96 5.60
CA ALA A 82 -6.41 34.55 6.91
C ALA A 82 -5.45 35.71 7.27
N ARG A 83 -4.74 36.25 6.27
CA ARG A 83 -3.83 37.40 6.40
C ARG A 83 -4.25 38.53 5.50
#